data_AF-A0A4Z0A4C0-F1
#
_entry.id   AF-A0A4Z0A4C0-F1
#
_cell.length_a   1.000
_cell.length_b   1.000
_cell.length_c   1.000
_cell.angle_alpha   90.00
_cell.angle_beta   90.00
_cell.angle_gamma   90.00
#
_symmetry.space_group_name_H-M   'P 1'
#
loop_
_entity.id
_entity.type
_entity.pdbx_description
1 polymer ?
#
loop_
_entity_poly.entity_id
_entity_poly.type
_entity_poly.pdbx_seq_one_letter_code
_entity_poly.pdbx_strand_id
1 'polypeptide(L)'
;MTDDLNSLKPLSRENIDPLSTTPPPVHLSHQHQLVPHIEHSMKITNPEQLKEHQYAVAAYPAFDKSLQPAGDSWDATAGGVDQCGNPNVVGGVFDFWGLVQGGFLTANGTAASGIDYRYDNCSQTPYVYNPTSQVMVSYDDATSFAAKGSFIESKGLAGFAMWEAGGDSNDILLDAISGALGIDSGSC
;
A
#
# COMPACT_ATOMS: atom_id res chain seq x y z
N MET A 1 43.88 19.29 16.29
CA MET A 1 42.65 19.12 15.48
C MET A 1 42.40 17.64 15.43
N THR A 2 41.69 17.02 16.39
CA THR A 2 40.20 17.02 16.55
C THR A 2 39.56 16.47 15.26
N ASP A 3 38.78 15.38 15.22
CA ASP A 3 37.77 14.93 16.18
C ASP A 3 37.46 13.41 16.15
N ASP A 4 36.83 13.01 17.25
CA ASP A 4 36.44 11.71 17.78
C ASP A 4 35.62 10.76 16.89
N LEU A 5 36.18 9.57 16.65
CA LEU A 5 35.43 8.32 16.50
C LEU A 5 35.53 7.55 17.82
N ASN A 6 34.76 7.92 18.86
CA ASN A 6 34.43 7.06 20.02
C ASN A 6 33.56 7.75 21.09
N SER A 7 32.39 8.29 20.71
CA SER A 7 31.36 8.66 21.68
C SER A 7 30.09 7.84 21.51
N LEU A 8 30.19 6.56 21.84
CA LEU A 8 29.05 5.78 22.32
C LEU A 8 29.47 5.19 23.66
N LYS A 9 29.35 6.01 24.70
CA LYS A 9 29.41 5.52 26.07
C LYS A 9 28.19 4.59 26.26
N PRO A 10 28.39 3.33 26.70
CA PRO A 10 27.26 2.48 27.03
C PRO A 10 26.46 3.15 28.15
N LEU A 11 25.14 3.24 27.97
CA LEU A 11 24.24 3.70 29.03
C LEU A 11 24.35 2.70 30.18
N SER A 12 25.10 3.08 31.21
CA SER A 12 25.22 2.35 32.45
C SER A 12 23.83 2.23 33.08
N ARG A 13 23.40 0.98 33.31
CA ARG A 13 22.27 0.67 34.20
C ARG A 13 22.65 1.12 35.61
N GLU A 14 22.22 2.31 36.00
CA GLU A 14 22.23 2.71 37.40
C GLU A 14 21.15 3.76 37.66
N ASN A 15 20.39 3.49 38.73
CA ASN A 15 19.35 4.31 39.35
C ASN A 15 17.93 4.16 38.78
N ILE A 16 17.41 2.93 38.81
CA ILE A 16 15.97 2.75 39.06
C ILE A 16 15.76 3.05 40.55
N ASP A 17 15.20 4.22 40.85
CA ASP A 17 14.71 4.55 42.18
C ASP A 17 13.49 3.66 42.49
N PRO A 18 13.56 2.74 43.46
CA PRO A 18 12.50 1.76 43.71
C PRO A 18 11.21 2.37 44.30
N LEU A 19 11.13 3.71 44.42
CA LEU A 19 9.98 4.43 44.96
C LEU A 19 9.29 5.39 43.96
N SER A 20 9.74 5.45 42.71
CA SER A 20 9.02 6.21 41.68
C SER A 20 7.85 5.40 41.12
N THR A 21 6.66 5.62 41.67
CA THR A 21 5.40 5.03 41.21
C THR A 21 4.77 5.78 40.03
N THR A 22 5.44 6.81 39.49
CA THR A 22 4.96 7.51 38.32
C THR A 22 5.43 6.77 37.06
N PRO A 23 4.53 6.16 36.27
CA PRO A 23 4.91 5.61 34.98
C PRO A 23 5.55 6.71 34.12
N PRO A 24 6.53 6.37 33.26
CA PRO A 24 7.10 7.35 32.33
C PRO A 24 5.97 7.98 31.50
N PRO A 25 6.06 9.28 31.14
CA PRO A 25 5.02 9.93 30.37
C PRO A 25 4.80 9.16 29.07
N VAL A 26 3.61 8.59 28.92
CA VAL A 26 3.15 8.03 27.66
C VAL A 26 3.02 9.22 26.72
N HIS A 27 3.99 9.39 25.83
CA HIS A 27 3.88 10.37 24.77
C HIS A 27 2.75 9.87 23.86
N LEU A 28 1.51 10.33 24.07
CA LEU A 28 0.42 10.08 23.14
C LEU A 28 0.79 10.76 21.82
N SER A 29 1.30 9.99 20.87
CA SER A 29 1.37 10.39 19.48
C SER A 29 -0.07 10.50 18.99
N HIS A 30 -0.51 11.72 18.65
CA HIS A 30 -1.84 11.96 18.08
C HIS A 30 -1.84 11.76 16.54
N GLN A 31 -0.74 11.26 15.98
CA GLN A 31 -0.58 11.09 14.55
C GLN A 31 -1.28 9.82 14.09
N HIS A 32 -2.20 9.96 13.14
CA HIS A 32 -2.84 8.86 12.42
C HIS A 32 -2.17 8.69 11.07
N GLN A 33 -2.00 7.45 10.61
CA GLN A 33 -1.50 7.16 9.28
C GLN A 33 -2.67 7.12 8.29
N LEU A 34 -2.63 7.96 7.26
CA LEU A 34 -3.53 7.80 6.11
C LEU A 34 -3.04 6.62 5.25
N VAL A 35 -3.95 5.69 4.96
CA VAL A 35 -3.73 4.51 4.12
C VAL A 35 -4.68 4.59 2.93
N PRO A 36 -4.29 5.33 1.87
CA PRO A 36 -5.02 5.28 0.61
C PRO A 36 -4.76 3.93 -0.06
N HIS A 37 -5.80 3.27 -0.56
CA HIS A 37 -5.71 2.08 -1.44
C HIS A 37 -6.30 2.39 -2.81
N ILE A 38 -5.91 3.54 -3.37
CA ILE A 38 -6.33 3.97 -4.70
C ILE A 38 -5.30 3.46 -5.70
N GLU A 39 -5.71 2.49 -6.50
CA GLU A 39 -4.76 1.72 -7.29
C GLU A 39 -4.65 2.29 -8.69
N HIS A 40 -3.44 2.36 -9.23
CA HIS A 40 -3.20 3.07 -10.48
C HIS A 40 -2.68 2.14 -11.56
N SER A 41 -3.38 2.14 -12.68
CA SER A 41 -3.03 1.36 -13.86
C SER A 41 -2.06 2.09 -14.78
N MET A 42 -1.15 1.32 -15.37
CA MET A 42 -0.11 1.80 -16.28
C MET A 42 -0.01 0.86 -17.47
N LYS A 43 0.17 1.41 -18.67
CA LYS A 43 0.36 0.64 -19.89
C LYS A 43 1.83 0.31 -20.11
N ILE A 44 2.17 -0.99 -20.16
CA ILE A 44 3.55 -1.47 -20.38
C ILE A 44 3.58 -2.31 -21.65
N THR A 45 4.01 -1.69 -22.75
CA THR A 45 3.96 -2.31 -24.08
C THR A 45 5.19 -3.16 -24.40
N ASN A 46 6.33 -2.92 -23.73
CA ASN A 46 7.56 -3.68 -23.93
C ASN A 46 7.79 -4.68 -22.77
N PRO A 47 7.65 -6.00 -23.01
CA PRO A 47 7.84 -7.01 -21.98
C PRO A 47 9.27 -7.11 -21.44
N GLU A 48 10.28 -6.51 -22.10
CA GLU A 48 11.62 -6.40 -21.52
C GLU A 48 11.66 -5.46 -20.31
N GLN A 49 10.75 -4.47 -20.26
CA GLN A 49 10.65 -3.54 -19.13
C GLN A 49 10.11 -4.22 -17.86
N LEU A 50 9.49 -5.39 -17.99
CA LEU A 50 9.00 -6.19 -16.87
C LEU A 50 10.08 -7.11 -16.28
N LYS A 51 11.21 -7.27 -16.98
CA LYS A 51 12.27 -8.19 -16.58
C LYS A 51 13.23 -7.50 -15.62
N GLU A 52 13.01 -7.70 -14.33
CA GLU A 52 13.97 -7.35 -13.28
C GLU A 52 14.36 -8.61 -12.52
N HIS A 53 15.59 -9.11 -12.76
CA HIS A 53 16.13 -10.31 -12.12
C HIS A 53 15.22 -11.56 -12.23
N GLN A 54 14.78 -12.12 -11.09
CA GLN A 54 13.95 -13.33 -10.99
C GLN A 54 12.43 -13.04 -11.05
N TYR A 55 12.03 -11.78 -11.13
CA TYR A 55 10.62 -11.39 -11.12
C TYR A 55 10.10 -11.23 -12.54
N ALA A 56 8.88 -11.71 -12.78
CA ALA A 56 8.15 -11.50 -14.04
C ALA A 56 7.67 -10.06 -14.23
N VAL A 57 7.83 -9.22 -13.20
CA VAL A 57 7.32 -7.86 -13.12
C VAL A 57 8.40 -6.95 -12.51
N ALA A 58 8.74 -5.83 -13.15
CA ALA A 58 9.65 -4.82 -12.60
C ALA A 58 8.88 -3.91 -11.62
N ALA A 59 9.54 -3.34 -10.60
CA ALA A 59 8.86 -2.41 -9.68
C ALA A 59 8.61 -1.04 -10.31
N TYR A 60 9.51 -0.60 -11.19
CA TYR A 60 9.42 0.70 -11.86
C TYR A 60 9.67 0.57 -13.37
N PRO A 61 8.84 -0.19 -14.09
CA PRO A 61 8.96 -0.31 -15.54
C PRO A 61 8.67 1.04 -16.19
N ALA A 62 9.36 1.32 -17.30
CA ALA A 62 8.91 2.41 -18.16
C ALA A 62 7.52 2.09 -18.72
N PHE A 63 6.66 3.10 -18.81
CA PHE A 63 5.27 2.96 -19.28
C PHE A 63 4.93 4.03 -20.32
N ASP A 64 3.91 3.75 -21.14
CA ASP A 64 3.44 4.69 -22.16
C ASP A 64 2.46 5.70 -21.55
N LYS A 65 2.96 6.92 -21.31
CA LYS A 65 2.16 8.03 -20.74
C LYS A 65 1.02 8.52 -21.64
N SER A 66 1.06 8.19 -22.93
CA SER A 66 -0.02 8.55 -23.86
C SER A 66 -1.19 7.58 -23.80
N LEU A 67 -1.02 6.44 -23.14
CA LEU A 67 -2.00 5.37 -23.02
C LEU A 67 -2.32 5.11 -21.55
N GLN A 68 -3.27 5.88 -21.00
CA GLN A 68 -3.83 5.61 -19.68
C GLN A 68 -4.86 4.49 -19.79
N PRO A 69 -4.65 3.29 -19.19
CA PRO A 69 -5.70 2.29 -19.13
C PRO A 69 -6.87 2.79 -18.28
N ALA A 70 -8.09 2.38 -18.64
CA ALA A 70 -9.25 2.66 -17.81
C ALA A 70 -9.19 1.84 -16.51
N GLY A 71 -9.73 2.43 -15.46
CA GLY A 71 -9.90 1.84 -14.14
C GLY A 71 -11.11 0.92 -14.03
N ASP A 72 -11.62 0.75 -12.82
CA ASP A 72 -12.88 0.04 -12.58
C ASP A 72 -14.11 0.91 -12.92
N SER A 73 -15.33 0.44 -12.60
CA SER A 73 -16.56 1.14 -12.95
C SER A 73 -16.78 2.47 -12.21
N TRP A 74 -16.07 2.72 -11.11
CA TRP A 74 -16.04 3.96 -10.35
C TRP A 74 -14.94 4.91 -10.82
N ASP A 75 -14.09 4.49 -11.77
CA ASP A 75 -13.08 5.35 -12.39
C ASP A 75 -13.71 6.53 -13.15
N ALA A 76 -12.93 7.59 -13.32
CA ALA A 76 -13.28 8.67 -14.20
C ALA A 76 -13.52 8.14 -15.62
N THR A 77 -14.70 8.38 -16.17
CA THR A 77 -15.03 7.94 -17.53
C THR A 77 -14.52 8.96 -18.55
N ALA A 78 -13.86 8.49 -19.61
CA ALA A 78 -13.56 9.36 -20.76
C ALA A 78 -14.85 9.81 -21.46
N GLY A 79 -15.06 11.12 -21.55
CA GLY A 79 -16.23 11.69 -22.24
C GLY A 79 -16.76 12.97 -21.60
N GLY A 80 -17.16 13.91 -22.46
CA GLY A 80 -17.63 15.23 -22.03
C GLY A 80 -16.48 16.18 -21.68
N VAL A 81 -16.85 17.32 -21.11
CA VAL A 81 -15.92 18.33 -20.59
C VAL A 81 -16.26 18.62 -19.14
N ASP A 82 -15.23 18.89 -18.33
CA ASP A 82 -15.42 19.36 -16.96
C ASP A 82 -16.05 20.76 -16.93
N GLN A 83 -16.32 21.27 -15.73
CA GLN A 83 -16.91 22.61 -15.54
C GLN A 83 -15.99 23.75 -16.03
N CYS A 84 -14.73 23.44 -16.32
CA CYS A 84 -13.71 24.36 -16.83
C CYS A 84 -13.52 24.22 -18.36
N GLY A 85 -14.22 23.30 -19.03
CA GLY A 85 -14.12 23.03 -20.47
C GLY A 85 -12.99 22.08 -20.87
N ASN A 86 -12.31 21.44 -19.90
CA ASN A 86 -11.27 20.45 -20.20
C ASN A 86 -11.91 19.08 -20.50
N PRO A 87 -11.39 18.31 -21.47
CA PRO A 87 -11.87 16.95 -21.72
C PRO A 87 -11.70 16.06 -20.50
N ASN A 88 -12.75 15.30 -20.14
CA ASN A 88 -12.62 14.23 -19.16
C ASN A 88 -11.81 13.08 -19.78
N VAL A 89 -10.72 12.71 -19.13
CA VAL A 89 -9.90 11.54 -19.49
C VAL A 89 -10.15 10.43 -18.49
N VAL A 90 -9.85 9.18 -18.88
CA VAL A 90 -9.84 8.08 -17.93
C VAL A 90 -8.80 8.32 -16.83
N GLY A 91 -9.13 7.99 -15.60
CA GLY A 91 -8.23 8.14 -14.46
C GLY A 91 -7.27 6.97 -14.33
N GLY A 92 -7.74 5.76 -14.68
CA GLY A 92 -7.00 4.53 -14.50
C GLY A 92 -6.97 4.06 -13.05
N VAL A 93 -7.94 4.50 -12.26
CA VAL A 93 -8.08 4.16 -10.85
C VAL A 93 -8.84 2.87 -10.67
N PHE A 94 -8.28 1.94 -9.90
CA PHE A 94 -8.98 0.75 -9.44
C PHE A 94 -9.20 0.81 -7.93
N ASP A 95 -10.41 0.49 -7.50
CA ASP A 95 -10.67 -0.03 -6.17
C ASP A 95 -10.21 -1.48 -6.06
N PHE A 96 -10.00 -1.97 -4.83
CA PHE A 96 -9.57 -3.34 -4.59
C PHE A 96 -10.60 -4.36 -5.10
N TRP A 97 -11.90 -4.14 -4.87
CA TRP A 97 -12.95 -4.96 -5.47
C TRP A 97 -12.95 -4.87 -7.01
N GLY A 98 -12.55 -3.71 -7.57
CA GLY A 98 -12.42 -3.46 -9.00
C GLY A 98 -11.37 -4.37 -9.64
N LEU A 99 -10.27 -4.64 -8.94
CA LEU A 99 -9.24 -5.58 -9.38
C LEU A 99 -9.73 -7.04 -9.38
N VAL A 100 -10.60 -7.40 -8.43
CA VAL A 100 -11.26 -8.70 -8.40
C VAL A 100 -12.21 -8.84 -9.60
N GLN A 101 -13.08 -7.85 -9.83
CA GLN A 101 -14.03 -7.88 -10.95
C GLN A 101 -13.34 -7.80 -12.32
N GLY A 102 -12.24 -7.05 -12.41
CA GLY A 102 -11.40 -6.93 -13.60
C GLY A 102 -10.56 -8.17 -13.92
N GLY A 103 -10.60 -9.19 -13.05
CA GLY A 103 -9.88 -10.45 -13.24
C GLY A 103 -8.37 -10.35 -13.00
N PHE A 104 -7.89 -9.28 -12.36
CA PHE A 104 -6.51 -9.18 -11.90
C PHE A 104 -6.29 -10.01 -10.63
N LEU A 105 -7.28 -10.02 -9.74
CA LEU A 105 -7.26 -10.74 -8.48
C LEU A 105 -8.36 -11.81 -8.42
N THR A 106 -8.15 -12.81 -7.58
CA THR A 106 -9.19 -13.74 -7.14
C THR A 106 -10.05 -13.09 -6.05
N ALA A 107 -11.17 -13.72 -5.68
CA ALA A 107 -12.03 -13.24 -4.59
C ALA A 107 -11.33 -13.16 -3.22
N ASN A 108 -10.17 -13.81 -3.07
CA ASN A 108 -9.35 -13.76 -1.84
C ASN A 108 -8.24 -12.70 -1.92
N GLY A 109 -8.25 -11.82 -2.93
CA GLY A 109 -7.25 -10.76 -3.06
C GLY A 109 -5.88 -11.20 -3.56
N THR A 110 -5.72 -12.46 -3.98
CA THR A 110 -4.47 -12.97 -4.57
C THR A 110 -4.49 -12.86 -6.09
N ALA A 111 -3.33 -12.75 -6.73
CA ALA A 111 -3.25 -12.65 -8.19
C ALA A 111 -3.96 -13.83 -8.90
N ALA A 112 -4.78 -13.51 -9.90
CA ALA A 112 -5.51 -14.50 -10.66
C ALA A 112 -4.60 -15.30 -11.62
N SER A 113 -5.11 -16.41 -12.15
CA SER A 113 -4.36 -17.23 -13.11
C SER A 113 -4.04 -16.43 -14.37
N GLY A 114 -2.77 -16.46 -14.79
CA GLY A 114 -2.28 -15.70 -15.96
C GLY A 114 -1.99 -14.22 -15.68
N ILE A 115 -2.09 -13.80 -14.41
CA ILE A 115 -1.67 -12.47 -13.95
C ILE A 115 -0.33 -12.62 -13.23
N ASP A 116 0.66 -11.85 -13.67
CA ASP A 116 1.97 -11.83 -13.02
C ASP A 116 1.90 -10.96 -11.76
N TYR A 117 2.52 -11.41 -10.67
CA TYR A 117 2.54 -10.70 -9.39
C TYR A 117 3.96 -10.45 -8.91
N ARG A 118 4.16 -9.30 -8.26
CA ARG A 118 5.36 -8.97 -7.50
C ARG A 118 5.00 -8.22 -6.24
N TYR A 119 5.76 -8.48 -5.18
CA TYR A 119 5.81 -7.62 -4.00
C TYR A 119 7.19 -6.93 -3.93
N ASP A 120 7.22 -5.60 -3.96
CA ASP A 120 8.45 -4.84 -3.71
C ASP A 120 8.68 -4.66 -2.21
N ASN A 121 9.62 -5.43 -1.65
CA ASN A 121 9.92 -5.40 -0.22
C ASN A 121 10.54 -4.06 0.24
N CYS A 122 11.08 -3.24 -0.66
CA CYS A 122 11.61 -1.94 -0.29
C CYS A 122 10.50 -0.92 0.00
N SER A 123 9.51 -0.83 -0.89
CA SER A 123 8.35 0.06 -0.73
C SER A 123 7.20 -0.57 0.06
N GLN A 124 7.22 -1.90 0.24
CA GLN A 124 6.09 -2.68 0.76
C GLN A 124 4.85 -2.55 -0.15
N THR A 125 5.05 -2.63 -1.47
CA THR A 125 4.00 -2.40 -2.46
C THR A 125 3.88 -3.57 -3.43
N PRO A 126 2.69 -4.16 -3.58
CA PRO A 126 2.41 -5.17 -4.59
C PRO A 126 2.08 -4.57 -5.97
N TYR A 127 2.35 -5.37 -7.00
CA TYR A 127 2.07 -5.09 -8.39
C TYR A 127 1.44 -6.32 -9.02
N VAL A 128 0.42 -6.11 -9.85
CA VAL A 128 -0.13 -7.12 -10.75
C VAL A 128 0.03 -6.67 -12.20
N TYR A 129 0.33 -7.60 -13.10
CA TYR A 129 0.44 -7.33 -14.52
C TYR A 129 -0.33 -8.37 -15.32
N ASN A 130 -1.18 -7.90 -16.24
CA ASN A 130 -1.90 -8.74 -17.18
C ASN A 130 -1.15 -8.75 -18.53
N PRO A 131 -0.51 -9.87 -18.94
CA PRO A 131 0.24 -9.95 -20.19
C PRO A 131 -0.61 -9.79 -21.45
N THR A 132 -1.91 -10.11 -21.37
CA THR A 132 -2.83 -10.02 -22.50
C THR A 132 -3.23 -8.57 -22.77
N SER A 133 -3.61 -7.83 -21.73
CA SER A 133 -4.01 -6.42 -21.86
C SER A 133 -2.82 -5.47 -21.79
N GLN A 134 -1.63 -5.94 -21.38
CA GLN A 134 -0.44 -5.12 -21.14
C GLN A 134 -0.64 -4.03 -20.09
N VAL A 135 -1.51 -4.31 -19.12
CA VAL A 135 -1.82 -3.38 -18.01
C VAL A 135 -1.15 -3.89 -16.75
N MET A 136 -0.37 -3.01 -16.13
CA MET A 136 0.11 -3.17 -14.76
C MET A 136 -0.75 -2.32 -13.83
N VAL A 137 -1.00 -2.82 -12.63
CA VAL A 137 -1.56 -2.03 -11.54
C VAL A 137 -0.62 -2.12 -10.35
N SER A 138 -0.19 -0.97 -9.84
CA SER A 138 0.38 -0.86 -8.49
C SER A 138 -0.78 -0.71 -7.53
N TYR A 139 -0.80 -1.53 -6.49
CA TYR A 139 -1.91 -1.56 -5.56
C TYR A 139 -1.45 -1.84 -4.12
N ASP A 140 -2.37 -1.94 -3.18
CA ASP A 140 -2.18 -2.54 -1.87
C ASP A 140 -2.92 -3.88 -1.76
N ASP A 141 -2.24 -4.87 -1.17
CA ASP A 141 -2.83 -6.15 -0.78
C ASP A 141 -2.79 -6.32 0.75
N ALA A 142 -3.36 -7.44 1.24
CA ALA A 142 -3.34 -7.79 2.65
C ALA A 142 -1.92 -7.79 3.26
N THR A 143 -0.88 -8.14 2.49
CA THR A 143 0.50 -8.15 2.97
C THR A 143 0.98 -6.72 3.25
N SER A 144 0.77 -5.81 2.29
CA SER A 144 1.13 -4.39 2.44
C SER A 144 0.32 -3.68 3.53
N PHE A 145 -0.98 -3.99 3.67
CA PHE A 145 -1.82 -3.44 4.76
C PHE A 145 -1.35 -3.94 6.13
N ALA A 146 -1.01 -5.22 6.26
CA ALA A 146 -0.41 -5.74 7.48
C ALA A 146 0.93 -5.06 7.81
N ALA A 147 1.80 -4.84 6.80
CA ALA A 147 3.05 -4.12 6.98
C ALA A 147 2.84 -2.68 7.47
N LYS A 148 1.82 -1.98 6.95
CA LYS A 148 1.42 -0.64 7.43
C LYS A 148 0.88 -0.70 8.86
N GLY A 149 0.09 -1.71 9.21
CA GLY A 149 -0.38 -1.94 10.58
C GLY A 149 0.77 -2.13 11.57
N SER A 150 1.73 -3.01 11.25
CA SER A 150 2.94 -3.20 12.05
C SER A 150 3.80 -1.92 12.13
N PHE A 151 3.83 -1.11 11.08
CA PHE A 151 4.52 0.19 11.13
C PHE A 151 3.86 1.14 12.13
N ILE A 152 2.54 1.29 12.08
CA ILE A 152 1.76 2.12 13.00
C ILE A 152 2.00 1.68 14.45
N GLU A 153 1.92 0.38 14.72
CA GLU A 153 2.22 -0.19 16.04
C GLU A 153 3.66 0.15 16.48
N SER A 154 4.65 -0.14 15.63
CA SER A 154 6.07 0.07 15.94
C SER A 154 6.45 1.53 16.20
N LYS A 155 5.69 2.46 15.62
CA LYS A 155 5.89 3.91 15.78
C LYS A 155 5.00 4.51 16.87
N GLY A 156 4.14 3.71 17.49
CA GLY A 156 3.19 4.18 18.50
C GLY A 156 2.23 5.24 17.94
N LEU A 157 1.85 5.14 16.67
CA LEU A 157 0.86 6.03 16.05
C LEU A 157 -0.54 5.73 16.60
N ALA A 158 -1.44 6.70 16.55
CA ALA A 158 -2.78 6.59 17.14
C ALA A 158 -3.70 5.60 16.41
N GLY A 159 -3.41 5.30 15.14
CA GLY A 159 -4.20 4.42 14.30
C GLY A 159 -4.04 4.74 12.83
N PHE A 160 -5.02 4.31 12.03
CA PHE A 160 -5.07 4.55 10.59
C PHE A 160 -6.40 5.17 10.18
N ALA A 161 -6.40 5.75 8.98
CA ALA A 161 -7.60 6.05 8.23
C ALA A 161 -7.47 5.44 6.83
N MET A 162 -8.55 4.84 6.35
CA MET A 162 -8.62 4.14 5.06
C MET A 162 -9.45 4.95 4.07
N TRP A 163 -8.97 5.06 2.83
CA TRP A 163 -9.75 5.59 1.71
C TRP A 163 -9.72 4.64 0.51
N GLU A 164 -10.85 4.20 -0.07
CA GLU A 164 -12.22 4.34 0.46
C GLU A 164 -12.77 3.03 1.00
N ALA A 165 -13.47 3.05 2.13
CA ALA A 165 -13.94 1.81 2.76
C ALA A 165 -14.85 0.97 1.84
N GLY A 166 -15.55 1.59 0.88
CA GLY A 166 -16.35 0.87 -0.11
C GLY A 166 -15.53 0.16 -1.19
N GLY A 167 -14.23 0.49 -1.30
CA GLY A 167 -13.27 -0.10 -2.22
C GLY A 167 -12.76 -1.48 -1.79
N ASP A 168 -12.89 -1.82 -0.51
CA ASP A 168 -12.43 -3.10 0.05
C ASP A 168 -13.36 -4.26 -0.32
N SER A 169 -12.78 -5.41 -0.62
CA SER A 169 -13.51 -6.61 -1.00
C SER A 169 -13.56 -7.58 0.17
N ASN A 170 -14.73 -7.77 0.78
CA ASN A 170 -14.95 -8.67 1.92
C ASN A 170 -14.00 -8.39 3.11
N ASP A 171 -13.78 -7.11 3.41
CA ASP A 171 -12.95 -6.64 4.54
C ASP A 171 -11.49 -7.13 4.52
N ILE A 172 -10.97 -7.61 3.38
CA ILE A 172 -9.62 -8.18 3.27
C ILE A 172 -8.55 -7.19 3.73
N LEU A 173 -8.63 -5.94 3.28
CA LEU A 173 -7.65 -4.93 3.63
C LEU A 173 -7.85 -4.44 5.07
N LEU A 174 -9.10 -4.23 5.48
CA LEU A 174 -9.45 -3.81 6.83
C LEU A 174 -9.01 -4.82 7.90
N ASP A 175 -9.26 -6.12 7.68
CA ASP A 175 -8.85 -7.21 8.56
C ASP A 175 -7.33 -7.32 8.64
N ALA A 176 -6.62 -7.11 7.51
CA ALA A 176 -5.17 -7.21 7.48
C ALA A 176 -4.49 -6.14 8.34
N ILE A 177 -4.92 -4.88 8.24
CA ILE A 177 -4.34 -3.79 9.04
C ILE A 177 -4.78 -3.85 10.51
N SER A 178 -6.04 -4.20 10.78
CA SER A 178 -6.59 -4.29 12.13
C SER A 178 -5.98 -5.47 12.90
N GLY A 179 -5.78 -6.61 12.22
CA GLY A 179 -5.10 -7.78 12.77
C GLY A 179 -3.63 -7.49 13.09
N ALA A 180 -2.92 -6.79 12.19
CA ALA A 180 -1.52 -6.40 12.43
C ALA A 180 -1.36 -5.36 13.54
N LEU A 181 -2.41 -4.59 13.86
CA LEU A 181 -2.46 -3.67 15.00
C LEU A 181 -2.89 -4.33 16.32
N GLY A 182 -3.34 -5.58 16.27
CA GLY A 182 -3.89 -6.28 17.43
C GLY A 182 -5.29 -5.82 17.85
N ILE A 183 -6.00 -5.07 16.99
CA ILE A 183 -7.34 -4.55 17.27
C ILE A 183 -8.39 -5.68 17.24
N ASP A 184 -8.15 -6.74 16.45
CA ASP A 184 -9.12 -7.83 16.22
C ASP A 184 -9.06 -8.97 17.25
N SER A 185 -8.42 -8.75 18.41
CA SER A 185 -8.27 -9.80 19.44
C SER A 185 -9.50 -10.00 20.34
N GLY A 186 -10.67 -9.47 19.98
CA GLY A 186 -11.91 -9.61 20.75
C GLY A 186 -13.09 -10.09 19.90
N SER A 187 -13.35 -11.41 19.89
CA SER A 187 -14.67 -11.93 19.55
C SER A 187 -15.68 -11.34 20.54
N CYS A 188 -16.67 -10.60 20.04
CA CYS A 188 -17.85 -10.24 20.83
C CYS A 188 -18.67 -11.48 21.19
#